data_AF-A0A349JDH0-F1
#
_entry.id   AF-A0A349JDH0-F1
#
_cell.length_a   1.000
_cell.length_b   1.000
_cell.length_c   1.000
_cell.angle_alpha   90.00
_cell.angle_beta   90.00
_cell.angle_gamma   90.00
#
_symmetry.space_group_name_H-M   'P 1'
#
loop_
_entity.id
_entity.type
_entity.pdbx_description
1 polymer ?
#
loop_
_entity_poly.entity_id
_entity_poly.type
_entity_poly.pdbx_seq_one_letter_code
_entity_poly.pdbx_strand_id
1 'polypeptide(L)'
;MRPFLLCTAVLLLSACVWSRLLDWKGQLKEFDRYFTPVEEGQALVLQMKEPCIRAADIGYLLGGEKPSSTTPRTGGGFYVSWLLRRDRADSIGLDIALGVPDLGEDTLADSLRIPPAVTAFLPKDRLVAMARAFGSAEIDKDKRQAAGGFSAEDAKPITPGRAVVVAALGEPDQSEQRDDHQFLTYRFKLVLPDGTLGKASNLQLEMRGEQLLSARLTAPNFNAWMRLDGAK
;
A
#
# COMPACT_ATOMS: atom_id res chain seq x y z
N MET A 1 -34.62 -5.93 -23.61
CA MET A 1 -34.38 -4.82 -22.66
C MET A 1 -33.75 -5.21 -21.32
N ARG A 2 -33.48 -6.50 -21.02
CA ARG A 2 -32.81 -6.93 -19.78
C ARG A 2 -31.27 -6.82 -19.72
N PRO A 3 -30.48 -6.90 -20.82
CA PRO A 3 -29.01 -6.87 -20.70
C PRO A 3 -28.46 -5.45 -20.45
N PHE A 4 -29.19 -4.41 -20.87
CA PHE A 4 -28.73 -3.02 -20.72
C PHE A 4 -28.70 -2.57 -19.25
N LEU A 5 -29.71 -2.95 -18.45
CA LEU A 5 -29.76 -2.68 -17.01
C LEU A 5 -28.64 -3.39 -16.22
N LEU A 6 -28.26 -4.60 -16.64
CA LEU A 6 -27.19 -5.35 -15.98
C LEU A 6 -25.82 -4.70 -16.23
N CYS A 7 -25.56 -4.24 -17.47
CA CYS A 7 -24.33 -3.53 -17.81
C CYS A 7 -24.22 -2.18 -17.08
N THR A 8 -25.32 -1.44 -16.92
CA THR A 8 -25.33 -0.19 -16.15
C THR A 8 -25.04 -0.42 -14.66
N ALA A 9 -25.60 -1.49 -14.07
CA ALA A 9 -25.35 -1.83 -12.67
C ALA A 9 -23.88 -2.22 -12.41
N VAL A 10 -23.25 -2.98 -13.31
CA VAL A 10 -21.82 -3.36 -13.19
C VAL A 10 -20.90 -2.14 -13.30
N LEU A 11 -21.22 -1.17 -14.17
CA LEU A 11 -20.47 0.08 -14.27
C LEU A 11 -20.59 0.95 -13.01
N LEU A 12 -21.79 1.02 -12.42
CA LEU A 12 -22.02 1.77 -11.16
C LEU A 12 -21.29 1.16 -9.97
N LEU A 13 -21.22 -0.18 -9.87
CA LEU A 13 -20.54 -0.86 -8.77
C LEU A 13 -19.01 -0.63 -8.78
N SER A 14 -18.40 -0.61 -9.97
CA SER A 14 -16.97 -0.30 -10.11
C SER A 14 -16.64 1.19 -9.86
N ALA A 15 -17.58 2.10 -10.14
CA ALA A 15 -17.42 3.52 -9.85
C ALA A 15 -17.32 3.80 -8.34
N CYS A 16 -17.98 2.98 -7.50
CA CYS A 16 -17.97 3.13 -6.06
C CYS A 16 -16.58 2.93 -5.42
N VAL A 17 -15.80 1.96 -5.90
CA VAL A 17 -14.45 1.70 -5.39
C VAL A 17 -13.52 2.88 -5.72
N TRP A 18 -13.51 3.31 -6.98
CA TRP A 18 -12.64 4.41 -7.42
C TRP A 18 -12.97 5.74 -6.74
N SER A 19 -14.25 6.03 -6.49
CA SER A 19 -14.63 7.23 -5.72
C SER A 19 -14.03 7.20 -4.32
N ARG A 20 -14.17 6.08 -3.59
CA ARG A 20 -13.60 5.93 -2.24
C ARG A 20 -12.08 6.01 -2.23
N LEU A 21 -11.41 5.45 -3.23
CA LEU A 21 -9.95 5.56 -3.36
C LEU A 21 -9.50 7.01 -3.64
N LEU A 22 -10.30 7.78 -4.38
CA LEU A 22 -10.05 9.22 -4.59
C LEU A 22 -10.26 10.02 -3.31
N ASP A 23 -11.32 9.72 -2.55
CA ASP A 23 -11.58 10.36 -1.25
C ASP A 23 -10.44 10.05 -0.29
N TRP A 24 -10.00 8.79 -0.21
CA TRP A 24 -8.86 8.37 0.61
C TRP A 24 -7.58 9.09 0.22
N LYS A 25 -7.30 9.22 -1.08
CA LYS A 25 -6.18 10.01 -1.56
C LYS A 25 -6.28 11.47 -1.11
N GLY A 26 -7.47 12.07 -1.18
CA GLY A 26 -7.73 13.41 -0.64
C GLY A 26 -7.39 13.50 0.85
N GLN A 27 -7.80 12.50 1.64
CA GLN A 27 -7.48 12.44 3.07
C GLN A 27 -5.98 12.29 3.35
N LEU A 28 -5.26 11.51 2.55
CA LEU A 28 -3.80 11.37 2.67
C LEU A 28 -3.08 12.70 2.40
N LYS A 29 -3.61 13.53 1.49
CA LYS A 29 -3.08 14.88 1.22
C LYS A 29 -3.22 15.78 2.46
N GLU A 30 -4.36 15.72 3.13
CA GLU A 30 -4.65 16.46 4.37
C GLU A 30 -4.41 15.59 5.62
N PHE A 31 -3.26 14.90 5.67
CA PHE A 31 -3.00 13.82 6.63
C PHE A 31 -3.37 14.16 8.08
N ASP A 32 -2.91 15.29 8.63
CA ASP A 32 -3.12 15.63 10.04
C ASP A 32 -4.59 15.92 10.37
N ARG A 33 -5.37 16.33 9.37
CA ARG A 33 -6.81 16.55 9.50
C ARG A 33 -7.56 15.23 9.64
N TYR A 34 -7.17 14.20 8.88
CA TYR A 34 -7.92 12.96 8.74
C TYR A 34 -7.35 11.76 9.49
N PHE A 35 -6.09 11.80 9.90
CA PHE A 35 -5.43 10.69 10.58
C PHE A 35 -4.90 11.08 11.95
N THR A 36 -4.96 10.15 12.90
CA THR A 36 -4.27 10.21 14.19
C THR A 36 -3.33 9.01 14.30
N PRO A 37 -2.01 9.20 14.31
CA PRO A 37 -1.08 8.11 14.55
C PRO A 37 -1.10 7.71 16.04
N VAL A 38 -1.33 6.42 16.30
CA VAL A 38 -1.40 5.81 17.63
C VAL A 38 -0.46 4.61 17.67
N GLU A 39 0.23 4.41 18.79
CA GLU A 39 1.08 3.23 18.99
C GLU A 39 0.25 2.10 19.62
N GLU A 40 0.26 0.92 18.99
CA GLU A 40 -0.35 -0.29 19.51
C GLU A 40 0.72 -1.38 19.63
N GLY A 41 1.32 -1.48 20.81
CA GLY A 41 2.49 -2.35 21.03
C GLY A 41 3.69 -1.86 20.20
N GLN A 42 4.17 -2.71 19.28
CA GLN A 42 5.26 -2.35 18.35
C GLN A 42 4.76 -1.85 16.99
N ALA A 43 3.45 -1.80 16.77
CA ALA A 43 2.87 -1.38 15.50
C ALA A 43 2.45 0.10 15.56
N LEU A 44 2.62 0.80 14.45
CA LEU A 44 2.05 2.13 14.24
C LEU A 44 0.66 1.96 13.61
N VAL A 45 -0.36 2.48 14.26
CA VAL A 45 -1.74 2.47 13.77
C VAL A 45 -2.13 3.88 13.36
N LEU A 46 -2.57 4.07 12.12
CA LEU A 46 -3.14 5.32 11.65
C LEU A 46 -4.66 5.24 11.80
N GLN A 47 -5.20 5.84 12.88
CA GLN A 47 -6.64 5.93 13.08
C GLN A 47 -7.24 6.96 12.13
N MET A 48 -8.31 6.60 11.44
CA MET A 48 -9.03 7.46 10.51
C MET A 48 -10.15 8.20 11.26
N LYS A 49 -10.12 9.53 11.18
CA LYS A 49 -11.14 10.39 11.80
C LYS A 49 -12.44 10.40 10.99
N GLU A 50 -12.33 10.25 9.67
CA GLU A 50 -13.46 10.14 8.75
C GLU A 50 -13.24 8.93 7.82
N PRO A 51 -13.62 7.71 8.25
CA PRO A 51 -13.48 6.49 7.44
C PRO A 51 -14.09 6.66 6.04
N CYS A 52 -13.36 6.28 4.99
CA CYS A 52 -13.83 6.41 3.60
C CYS A 52 -13.56 5.19 2.71
N ILE A 53 -12.74 4.23 3.17
CA ILE A 53 -12.42 3.01 2.42
C ILE A 53 -12.98 1.77 3.10
N ARG A 54 -13.25 0.74 2.32
CA ARG A 54 -13.64 -0.58 2.81
C ARG A 54 -12.44 -1.53 2.77
N ALA A 55 -12.50 -2.56 3.61
CA ALA A 55 -11.62 -3.71 3.54
C ALA A 55 -11.56 -4.29 2.10
N ALA A 56 -12.72 -4.47 1.47
CA ALA A 56 -12.82 -4.98 0.10
C ALA A 56 -12.14 -4.10 -0.96
N ASP A 57 -11.99 -2.79 -0.73
CA ASP A 57 -11.30 -1.90 -1.67
C ASP A 57 -9.80 -2.25 -1.76
N ILE A 58 -9.17 -2.60 -0.64
CA ILE A 58 -7.78 -3.08 -0.60
C ILE A 58 -7.68 -4.46 -1.26
N GLY A 59 -8.60 -5.37 -0.94
CA GLY A 59 -8.66 -6.67 -1.59
C GLY A 59 -8.80 -6.56 -3.11
N TYR A 60 -9.61 -5.63 -3.59
CA TYR A 60 -9.73 -5.31 -5.02
C TYR A 60 -8.39 -4.87 -5.61
N LEU A 61 -7.67 -3.91 -5.00
CA LEU A 61 -6.36 -3.44 -5.50
C LEU A 61 -5.34 -4.58 -5.63
N LEU A 62 -5.30 -5.47 -4.63
CA LEU A 62 -4.38 -6.60 -4.55
C LEU A 62 -4.81 -7.81 -5.40
N GLY A 63 -6.01 -7.78 -5.99
CA GLY A 63 -6.53 -8.87 -6.81
C GLY A 63 -7.04 -10.08 -6.03
N GLY A 64 -7.42 -9.89 -4.76
CA GLY A 64 -8.08 -10.90 -3.91
C GLY A 64 -9.01 -10.24 -2.91
N GLU A 65 -10.32 -10.37 -3.14
CA GLU A 65 -11.38 -9.68 -2.37
C GLU A 65 -11.43 -10.08 -0.89
N LYS A 66 -11.00 -11.32 -0.56
CA LYS A 66 -10.99 -11.84 0.81
C LYS A 66 -9.62 -11.62 1.47
N PRO A 67 -9.60 -11.21 2.75
CA PRO A 67 -8.34 -11.07 3.48
C PRO A 67 -7.69 -12.44 3.72
N SER A 68 -6.37 -12.46 3.81
CA SER A 68 -5.57 -13.63 4.17
C SER A 68 -5.86 -14.10 5.60
N SER A 69 -6.16 -13.17 6.51
CA SER A 69 -6.51 -13.47 7.89
C SER A 69 -7.37 -12.37 8.51
N THR A 70 -8.02 -12.71 9.62
CA THR A 70 -8.80 -11.78 10.43
C THR A 70 -8.48 -12.06 11.89
N THR A 71 -8.14 -11.02 12.65
CA THR A 71 -7.77 -11.14 14.06
C THR A 71 -8.55 -10.13 14.91
N PRO A 72 -9.01 -10.49 16.12
CA PRO A 72 -9.65 -9.52 17.01
C PRO A 72 -8.69 -8.38 17.38
N ARG A 73 -9.22 -7.16 17.45
CA ARG A 73 -8.47 -5.98 17.90
C ARG A 73 -8.72 -5.70 19.38
N THR A 74 -7.68 -5.24 20.09
CA THR A 74 -7.82 -4.73 21.46
C THR A 74 -8.79 -3.55 21.49
N GLY A 75 -9.83 -3.63 22.32
CA GLY A 75 -10.86 -2.58 22.38
C GLY A 75 -12.04 -2.80 21.43
N GLY A 76 -12.09 -3.93 20.72
CA GLY A 76 -13.22 -4.32 19.89
C GLY A 76 -12.97 -4.16 18.39
N GLY A 77 -13.75 -4.89 17.60
CA GLY A 77 -13.57 -5.02 16.16
C GLY A 77 -12.45 -5.98 15.77
N PHE A 78 -11.96 -5.83 14.55
CA PHE A 78 -11.04 -6.77 13.91
C PHE A 78 -9.98 -6.05 13.09
N TYR A 79 -8.79 -6.64 13.00
CA TYR A 79 -7.85 -6.39 11.92
C TYR A 79 -8.09 -7.41 10.81
N VAL A 80 -8.34 -6.94 9.60
CA VAL A 80 -8.39 -7.72 8.37
C VAL A 80 -7.12 -7.49 7.58
N SER A 81 -6.41 -8.58 7.26
CA SER A 81 -5.03 -8.53 6.79
C SER A 81 -4.88 -9.18 5.41
N TRP A 82 -4.16 -8.52 4.52
CA TRP A 82 -3.69 -9.09 3.25
C TRP A 82 -2.18 -9.31 3.34
N LEU A 83 -1.80 -10.58 3.43
CA LEU A 83 -0.42 -10.99 3.52
C LEU A 83 0.16 -11.18 2.13
N LEU A 84 1.15 -10.36 1.80
CA LEU A 84 1.98 -10.49 0.61
C LEU A 84 3.24 -11.28 0.97
N ARG A 85 3.46 -12.42 0.30
CA ARG A 85 4.60 -13.30 0.55
C ARG A 85 5.38 -13.54 -0.73
N ARG A 86 6.71 -13.59 -0.65
CA ARG A 86 7.55 -14.00 -1.79
C ARG A 86 7.63 -15.51 -1.82
N ASP A 87 7.81 -16.06 -3.01
CA ASP A 87 7.93 -17.51 -3.24
C ASP A 87 9.33 -18.02 -2.89
N ARG A 88 9.78 -17.72 -1.66
CA ARG A 88 11.12 -18.02 -1.13
C ARG A 88 11.07 -18.28 0.38
N ALA A 89 11.93 -19.17 0.85
CA ALA A 89 12.00 -19.56 2.26
C ALA A 89 12.45 -18.43 3.21
N ASP A 90 13.20 -17.46 2.69
CA ASP A 90 13.71 -16.28 3.41
C ASP A 90 12.74 -15.08 3.39
N SER A 91 11.54 -15.24 2.83
CA SER A 91 10.60 -14.12 2.65
C SER A 91 10.06 -13.61 3.98
N ILE A 92 10.37 -12.36 4.30
CA ILE A 92 9.60 -11.57 5.26
C ILE A 92 8.31 -11.16 4.54
N GLY A 93 7.16 -11.62 5.02
CA GLY A 93 5.87 -11.23 4.44
C GLY A 93 5.56 -9.76 4.73
N LEU A 94 4.92 -9.08 3.79
CA LEU A 94 4.39 -7.73 4.00
C LEU A 94 2.89 -7.85 4.33
N ASP A 95 2.49 -7.35 5.49
CA ASP A 95 1.09 -7.35 5.92
C ASP A 95 0.49 -5.96 5.70
N ILE A 96 -0.64 -5.92 4.99
CA ILE A 96 -1.51 -4.75 4.88
C ILE A 96 -2.75 -5.03 5.72
N ALA A 97 -2.81 -4.42 6.90
CA ALA A 97 -3.87 -4.66 7.87
C ALA A 97 -4.76 -3.43 8.05
N LEU A 98 -6.07 -3.59 7.86
CA LEU A 98 -7.07 -2.56 8.14
C LEU A 98 -7.86 -2.92 9.40
N GLY A 99 -8.10 -1.94 10.27
CA GLY A 99 -9.02 -2.09 11.39
C GLY A 99 -10.45 -1.80 10.95
N VAL A 100 -11.38 -2.65 11.38
CA VAL A 100 -12.82 -2.54 11.13
C VAL A 100 -13.60 -2.81 12.42
N PRO A 101 -14.74 -2.13 12.66
CA PRO A 101 -15.56 -2.38 13.84
C PRO A 101 -16.27 -3.74 13.79
N ASP A 102 -16.58 -4.25 12.60
CA ASP A 102 -17.19 -5.55 12.35
C ASP A 102 -16.77 -6.09 10.97
N LEU A 103 -17.24 -7.30 10.62
CA LEU A 103 -16.88 -7.98 9.36
C LEU A 103 -17.93 -7.81 8.25
N GLY A 104 -18.78 -6.79 8.33
CA GLY A 104 -19.74 -6.46 7.28
C GLY A 104 -19.03 -6.04 5.99
N GLU A 105 -19.60 -6.41 4.83
CA GLU A 105 -19.02 -6.10 3.52
C GLU A 105 -19.01 -4.59 3.20
N ASP A 106 -19.98 -3.85 3.74
CA ASP A 106 -20.09 -2.40 3.58
C ASP A 106 -19.33 -1.60 4.65
N THR A 107 -18.73 -2.29 5.62
CA THR A 107 -18.07 -1.67 6.77
C THR A 107 -16.81 -0.93 6.34
N LEU A 108 -16.74 0.33 6.75
CA LEU A 108 -15.60 1.19 6.49
C LEU A 108 -14.48 0.88 7.48
N ALA A 109 -13.25 0.86 6.97
CA ALA A 109 -12.07 0.72 7.79
C ALA A 109 -11.82 2.00 8.58
N ASP A 110 -11.66 1.85 9.89
CA ASP A 110 -11.43 2.94 10.83
C ASP A 110 -9.94 3.18 11.10
N SER A 111 -9.06 2.30 10.61
CA SER A 111 -7.63 2.39 10.86
C SER A 111 -6.81 1.59 9.86
N LEU A 112 -5.56 2.02 9.65
CA LEU A 112 -4.53 1.28 8.93
C LEU A 112 -3.40 0.92 9.90
N ARG A 113 -3.13 -0.37 10.05
CA ARG A 113 -2.05 -0.88 10.90
C ARG A 113 -0.81 -1.12 10.05
N ILE A 114 0.25 -0.39 10.38
CA ILE A 114 1.56 -0.51 9.74
C ILE A 114 2.38 -1.54 10.52
N PRO A 115 2.88 -2.61 9.86
CA PRO A 115 3.60 -3.66 10.55
C PRO A 115 4.92 -3.13 11.12
N PRO A 116 5.38 -3.66 12.28
CA PRO A 116 6.63 -3.24 12.93
C PRO A 116 7.84 -3.33 12.01
N ALA A 117 7.83 -4.31 11.09
CA ALA A 117 8.87 -4.47 10.08
C ALA A 117 9.05 -3.19 9.27
N VAL A 118 7.96 -2.55 8.81
CA VAL A 118 8.02 -1.31 8.02
C VAL A 118 8.52 -0.14 8.87
N THR A 119 8.03 0.01 10.10
CA THR A 119 8.45 1.10 10.99
C THR A 119 9.89 0.97 11.49
N ALA A 120 10.48 -0.23 11.44
CA ALA A 120 11.87 -0.46 11.84
C ALA A 120 12.88 0.26 10.93
N PHE A 121 12.49 0.56 9.68
CA PHE A 121 13.38 1.21 8.70
C PHE A 121 12.79 2.45 8.03
N LEU A 122 11.47 2.68 8.15
CA LEU A 122 10.83 3.93 7.78
C LEU A 122 10.32 4.63 9.04
N PRO A 123 11.01 5.70 9.50
CA PRO A 123 10.52 6.51 10.60
C PRO A 123 9.12 7.05 10.34
N LYS A 124 8.34 7.25 11.40
CA LYS A 124 6.97 7.76 11.34
C LYS A 124 6.84 9.01 10.47
N ASP A 125 7.71 10.00 10.66
CA ASP A 125 7.65 11.25 9.89
C ASP A 125 7.82 11.02 8.38
N ARG A 126 8.61 10.01 8.01
CA ARG A 126 8.79 9.61 6.61
C ARG A 126 7.52 8.95 6.06
N LEU A 127 6.88 8.07 6.83
CA LEU A 127 5.62 7.45 6.42
C LEU A 127 4.53 8.51 6.19
N VAL A 128 4.47 9.52 7.05
CA VAL A 128 3.55 10.66 6.90
C VAL A 128 3.87 11.47 5.63
N ALA A 129 5.15 11.77 5.38
CA ALA A 129 5.56 12.46 4.15
C ALA A 129 5.20 11.64 2.88
N MET A 130 5.43 10.31 2.91
CA MET A 130 5.02 9.41 1.82
C MET A 130 3.51 9.41 1.60
N ALA A 131 2.73 9.39 2.68
CA ALA A 131 1.27 9.49 2.61
C ALA A 131 0.84 10.80 1.94
N ARG A 132 1.38 11.95 2.36
CA ARG A 132 1.05 13.27 1.75
C ARG A 132 1.45 13.36 0.28
N ALA A 133 2.63 12.84 -0.08
CA ALA A 133 3.09 12.78 -1.46
C ALA A 133 2.17 11.93 -2.33
N PHE A 134 1.75 10.77 -1.84
CA PHE A 134 0.76 9.91 -2.52
C PHE A 134 -0.61 10.59 -2.61
N GLY A 135 -1.03 11.31 -1.57
CA GLY A 135 -2.23 12.15 -1.58
C GLY A 135 -2.24 13.21 -2.68
N SER A 136 -1.05 13.68 -3.06
CA SER A 136 -0.85 14.66 -4.12
C SER A 136 -0.55 14.06 -5.49
N ALA A 137 -0.50 12.73 -5.61
CA ALA A 137 -0.18 12.03 -6.85
C ALA A 137 -1.17 12.36 -7.99
N GLU A 138 -0.71 12.29 -9.23
CA GLU A 138 -1.58 12.29 -10.40
C GLU A 138 -2.16 10.89 -10.58
N ILE A 139 -3.47 10.79 -10.84
CA ILE A 139 -4.13 9.50 -11.13
C ILE A 139 -4.50 9.45 -12.61
N ASP A 140 -3.95 8.48 -13.31
CA ASP A 140 -4.41 8.04 -14.62
C ASP A 140 -5.39 6.88 -14.42
N LYS A 141 -6.69 7.19 -14.52
CA LYS A 141 -7.78 6.20 -14.33
C LYS A 141 -7.80 5.14 -15.43
N ASP A 142 -7.43 5.51 -16.65
CA ASP A 142 -7.44 4.60 -17.81
C ASP A 142 -6.34 3.54 -17.66
N LYS A 143 -5.18 3.94 -17.13
CA LYS A 143 -4.06 3.02 -16.84
C LYS A 143 -4.10 2.41 -15.45
N ARG A 144 -5.09 2.79 -14.61
CA ARG A 144 -5.19 2.43 -13.19
C ARG A 144 -3.86 2.71 -12.45
N GLN A 145 -3.31 3.89 -12.71
CA GLN A 145 -2.00 4.31 -12.24
C GLN A 145 -2.10 5.52 -11.33
N ALA A 146 -1.33 5.54 -10.24
CA ALA A 146 -1.04 6.74 -9.48
C ALA A 146 0.46 7.05 -9.53
N ALA A 147 0.82 8.29 -9.85
CA ALA A 147 2.19 8.79 -9.91
C ALA A 147 2.38 9.94 -8.92
N GLY A 148 3.13 9.67 -7.85
CA GLY A 148 3.49 10.68 -6.85
C GLY A 148 4.95 11.10 -6.94
N GLY A 149 5.26 12.29 -6.44
CA GLY A 149 6.62 12.79 -6.31
C GLY A 149 6.80 13.48 -4.97
N PHE A 150 7.99 13.35 -4.40
CA PHE A 150 8.41 14.14 -3.26
C PHE A 150 8.90 15.51 -3.73
N SER A 151 8.60 16.57 -2.96
CA SER A 151 9.34 17.83 -3.09
C SER A 151 10.77 17.64 -2.54
N ALA A 152 11.71 18.51 -2.95
CA ALA A 152 13.09 18.45 -2.46
C ALA A 152 13.21 18.63 -0.93
N GLU A 153 12.25 19.33 -0.30
CA GLU A 153 12.18 19.47 1.16
C GLU A 153 11.65 18.19 1.80
N ASP A 154 10.61 17.58 1.21
CA ASP A 154 10.07 16.30 1.68
C ASP A 154 11.04 15.13 1.47
N ALA A 155 12.02 15.26 0.58
CA ALA A 155 13.04 14.23 0.29
C ALA A 155 14.04 14.02 1.45
N LYS A 156 14.00 14.86 2.48
CA LYS A 156 14.79 14.70 3.72
C LYS A 156 13.86 14.27 4.86
N PRO A 157 14.17 13.22 5.64
CA PRO A 157 15.45 12.51 5.74
C PRO A 157 15.71 11.50 4.61
N ILE A 158 16.98 11.11 4.50
CA ILE A 158 17.54 10.19 3.50
C ILE A 158 16.65 8.93 3.37
N THR A 159 16.25 8.64 2.15
CA THR A 159 15.57 7.39 1.81
C THR A 159 16.42 6.17 2.20
N PRO A 160 15.82 5.03 2.60
CA PRO A 160 16.60 3.87 3.01
C PRO A 160 17.56 3.42 1.88
N GLY A 161 18.82 3.23 2.25
CA GLY A 161 19.83 2.65 1.36
C GLY A 161 19.63 1.16 1.15
N ARG A 162 20.50 0.55 0.34
CA ARG A 162 20.31 -0.84 -0.13
C ARG A 162 20.35 -1.78 1.06
N ALA A 163 21.32 -1.59 1.94
CA ALA A 163 21.50 -2.44 3.12
C ALA A 163 20.23 -2.45 4.00
N VAL A 164 19.57 -1.29 4.13
CA VAL A 164 18.34 -1.15 4.91
C VAL A 164 17.17 -1.86 4.21
N VAL A 165 17.03 -1.68 2.90
CA VAL A 165 15.99 -2.36 2.11
C VAL A 165 16.17 -3.88 2.13
N VAL A 166 17.40 -4.37 1.96
CA VAL A 166 17.70 -5.81 1.99
C VAL A 166 17.51 -6.40 3.38
N ALA A 167 17.87 -5.68 4.44
CA ALA A 167 17.58 -6.12 5.81
C ALA A 167 16.06 -6.24 6.08
N ALA A 168 15.26 -5.38 5.44
CA ALA A 168 13.82 -5.34 5.62
C ALA A 168 13.05 -6.36 4.76
N LEU A 169 13.42 -6.51 3.50
CA LEU A 169 12.66 -7.28 2.50
C LEU A 169 13.38 -8.57 2.06
N GLY A 170 14.60 -8.79 2.53
CA GLY A 170 15.52 -9.82 2.06
C GLY A 170 16.23 -9.42 0.76
N GLU A 171 17.01 -10.35 0.20
CA GLU A 171 17.63 -10.17 -1.11
C GLU A 171 16.57 -10.08 -2.21
N PRO A 172 16.70 -9.20 -3.20
CA PRO A 172 15.72 -9.07 -4.29
C PRO A 172 15.65 -10.36 -5.13
N ASP A 173 14.53 -10.52 -5.85
CA ASP A 173 14.35 -11.62 -6.81
C ASP A 173 15.15 -11.39 -8.09
N GLN A 174 15.32 -10.11 -8.47
CA GLN A 174 16.20 -9.70 -9.55
C GLN A 174 16.92 -8.40 -9.17
N SER A 175 18.19 -8.30 -9.53
CA SER A 175 18.98 -7.07 -9.42
C SER A 175 19.64 -6.80 -10.77
N GLU A 176 19.42 -5.61 -11.31
CA GLU A 176 20.03 -5.18 -12.56
C GLU A 176 20.81 -3.88 -12.32
N GLN A 177 22.06 -3.83 -12.80
CA GLN A 177 22.84 -2.60 -12.86
C GLN A 177 22.75 -2.03 -14.27
N ARG A 178 22.39 -0.76 -14.41
CA ARG A 178 22.40 -0.01 -15.67
C ARG A 178 23.02 1.35 -15.40
N ASP A 179 24.19 1.61 -15.99
CA ASP A 179 24.99 2.80 -15.70
C ASP A 179 25.24 2.96 -14.18
N ASP A 180 24.94 4.13 -13.62
CA ASP A 180 25.01 4.43 -12.18
C ASP A 180 23.74 4.03 -11.40
N HIS A 181 22.76 3.41 -12.06
CA HIS A 181 21.49 3.01 -11.45
C HIS A 181 21.45 1.51 -11.17
N GLN A 182 20.89 1.17 -10.01
CA GLN A 182 20.60 -0.19 -9.60
C GLN A 182 19.08 -0.38 -9.48
N PHE A 183 18.55 -1.41 -10.14
CA PHE A 183 17.14 -1.77 -10.13
C PHE A 183 16.95 -3.06 -9.35
N LEU A 184 16.21 -2.99 -8.24
CA LEU A 184 15.88 -4.14 -7.40
C LEU A 184 14.43 -4.52 -7.61
N THR A 185 14.16 -5.77 -7.94
CA THR A 185 12.80 -6.27 -8.14
C THR A 185 12.45 -7.31 -7.10
N TYR A 186 11.36 -7.09 -6.39
CA TYR A 186 10.76 -7.99 -5.42
C TYR A 186 9.39 -8.46 -5.94
N ARG A 187 9.17 -9.77 -5.95
CA ARG A 187 7.94 -10.40 -6.45
C ARG A 187 7.19 -11.03 -5.30
N PHE A 188 6.10 -10.39 -4.93
CA PHE A 188 5.18 -10.87 -3.90
C PHE A 188 3.99 -11.56 -4.55
N LYS A 189 3.38 -12.51 -3.84
CA LYS A 189 2.08 -13.10 -4.15
C LYS A 189 1.17 -12.91 -2.95
N LEU A 190 -0.09 -12.60 -3.21
CA LEU A 190 -1.09 -12.54 -2.15
C LEU A 190 -1.34 -13.95 -1.60
N VAL A 191 -1.31 -14.11 -0.27
CA VAL A 191 -1.73 -15.35 0.38
C VAL A 191 -3.26 -15.35 0.46
N LEU A 192 -3.90 -16.34 -0.15
CA LEU A 192 -5.35 -16.51 -0.14
C LEU A 192 -5.83 -17.14 1.19
N PRO A 193 -7.13 -17.07 1.51
CA PRO A 193 -7.66 -17.60 2.77
C PRO A 193 -7.39 -19.10 3.01
N ASP A 194 -7.24 -19.87 1.93
CA ASP A 194 -6.89 -21.30 1.98
C ASP A 194 -5.37 -21.57 2.09
N GLY A 195 -4.57 -20.50 2.20
CA GLY A 195 -3.11 -20.55 2.29
C GLY A 195 -2.40 -20.65 0.93
N THR A 196 -3.13 -20.74 -0.19
CA THR A 196 -2.52 -20.78 -1.52
C THR A 196 -2.02 -19.40 -1.95
N LEU A 197 -1.12 -19.36 -2.94
CA LEU A 197 -0.58 -18.11 -3.47
C LEU A 197 -1.38 -17.64 -4.70
N GLY A 198 -1.94 -16.44 -4.60
CA GLY A 198 -2.71 -15.79 -5.64
C GLY A 198 -1.85 -15.02 -6.65
N LYS A 199 -2.43 -13.93 -7.19
CA LYS A 199 -1.78 -13.12 -8.21
C LYS A 199 -0.54 -12.41 -7.66
N ALA A 200 0.45 -12.24 -8.55
CA ALA A 200 1.70 -11.59 -8.21
C ALA A 200 1.56 -10.05 -8.20
N SER A 201 2.33 -9.41 -7.32
CA SER A 201 2.60 -7.98 -7.30
C SER A 201 4.11 -7.77 -7.29
N ASN A 202 4.60 -6.78 -8.05
CA ASN A 202 6.01 -6.47 -8.14
C ASN A 202 6.29 -5.13 -7.47
N LEU A 203 7.25 -5.11 -6.54
CA LEU A 203 7.87 -3.89 -6.06
C LEU A 203 9.23 -3.74 -6.75
N GLN A 204 9.35 -2.72 -7.58
CA GLN A 204 10.62 -2.33 -8.20
C GLN A 204 11.14 -1.07 -7.51
N LEU A 205 12.41 -1.11 -7.13
CA LEU A 205 13.12 -0.01 -6.50
C LEU A 205 14.26 0.41 -7.41
N GLU A 206 14.38 1.70 -7.66
CA GLU A 206 15.47 2.30 -8.41
C GLU A 206 16.39 3.03 -7.44
N MET A 207 17.68 2.74 -7.51
CA MET A 207 18.68 3.26 -6.62
C MET A 207 19.87 3.85 -7.37
N ARG A 208 20.55 4.82 -6.74
CA ARG A 208 21.87 5.31 -7.16
C ARG A 208 22.78 5.37 -5.94
N GLY A 209 23.78 4.50 -5.88
CA GLY A 209 24.53 4.27 -4.65
C GLY A 209 23.61 3.82 -3.50
N GLU A 210 23.65 4.52 -2.37
CA GLU A 210 22.78 4.27 -1.21
C GLU A 210 21.49 5.11 -1.20
N GLN A 211 21.17 5.79 -2.31
CA GLN A 211 19.97 6.61 -2.40
C GLN A 211 18.89 5.87 -3.19
N LEU A 212 17.68 5.77 -2.62
CA LEU A 212 16.49 5.29 -3.33
C LEU A 212 15.88 6.46 -4.10
N LEU A 213 15.87 6.34 -5.42
CA LEU A 213 15.38 7.38 -6.34
C LEU A 213 13.90 7.22 -6.63
N SER A 214 13.44 5.98 -6.82
CA SER A 214 12.03 5.71 -7.10
C SER A 214 11.59 4.35 -6.59
N ALA A 215 10.28 4.23 -6.36
CA ALA A 215 9.62 2.98 -6.00
C ALA A 215 8.37 2.80 -6.87
N ARG A 216 8.22 1.62 -7.45
CA ARG A 216 7.08 1.26 -8.29
C ARG A 216 6.46 -0.03 -7.81
N LEU A 217 5.19 0.04 -7.41
CA LEU A 217 4.35 -1.11 -7.10
C LEU A 217 3.45 -1.42 -8.29
N THR A 218 3.54 -2.63 -8.80
CA THR A 218 2.63 -3.16 -9.83
C THR A 218 1.78 -4.23 -9.16
N ALA A 219 0.50 -3.99 -8.97
CA ALA A 219 -0.47 -4.92 -8.41
C ALA A 219 -1.52 -5.30 -9.47
N PRO A 220 -2.30 -6.39 -9.26
CA PRO A 220 -3.19 -6.91 -10.30
C PRO A 220 -4.20 -5.90 -10.86
N ASN A 221 -4.70 -4.98 -10.04
CA ASN A 221 -5.70 -3.99 -10.44
C ASN A 221 -5.22 -2.55 -10.29
N PHE A 222 -3.97 -2.33 -9.89
CA PHE A 222 -3.46 -0.98 -9.62
C PHE A 222 -1.94 -0.91 -9.72
N ASN A 223 -1.46 0.20 -10.23
CA ASN A 223 -0.04 0.51 -10.31
C ASN A 223 0.21 1.81 -9.57
N ALA A 224 1.23 1.83 -8.71
CA ALA A 224 1.72 3.05 -8.09
C ALA A 224 3.18 3.26 -8.45
N TRP A 225 3.54 4.52 -8.68
CA TRP A 225 4.91 4.98 -8.81
C TRP A 225 5.12 6.14 -7.85
N MET A 226 6.28 6.18 -7.21
CA MET A 226 6.75 7.34 -6.46
C MET A 226 8.19 7.71 -6.79
N ARG A 227 8.44 8.97 -7.15
CA ARG A 227 9.80 9.56 -7.17
C ARG A 227 10.16 10.12 -5.79
N LEU A 228 11.37 9.85 -5.34
CA LEU A 228 11.83 10.04 -3.97
C LEU A 228 13.08 10.93 -3.87
N ASP A 229 13.73 11.23 -4.98
CA ASP A 229 14.96 12.01 -5.08
C ASP A 229 14.74 13.54 -5.06
N GLY A 230 13.49 14.00 -5.07
CA GLY A 230 13.15 15.42 -5.07
C GLY A 230 13.53 16.15 -6.37
N ALA A 231 13.92 15.41 -7.41
CA ALA A 231 14.19 15.97 -8.73
C ALA A 231 12.86 16.25 -9.45
N LYS A 232 12.72 17.47 -10.00
CA LYS A 232 11.57 17.86 -10.83
C LYS A 232 11.58 17.11 -12.16
#